data_AF-A0A1C5BK21-F1
#
_entry.id   AF-A0A1C5BK21-F1
#
_cell.length_a   1.000
_cell.length_b   1.000
_cell.length_c   1.000
_cell.angle_alpha   90.00
_cell.angle_beta   90.00
_cell.angle_gamma   90.00
#
_symmetry.space_group_name_H-M   'P 1'
#
loop_
_entity.id
_entity.type
_entity.pdbx_description
1 polymer ?
#
loop_
_entity_poly.entity_id
_entity_poly.type
_entity_poly.pdbx_seq_one_letter_code
_entity_poly.pdbx_strand_id
1 'polypeptide(L)'
;MNERLLPWAGSDGKPCYLIGDGDGYVSRIADQVEGVQLGMAGSLLDHTAELLSGEGLTKEELHYLVRRLIESLREIKRIAESRGARLAGVADQPIVET
;
A
#
# COMPACT_ATOMS: atom_id res chain seq x y z
N MET A 1 0.52 1.74 -23.20
CA MET A 1 1.12 0.69 -22.34
C MET A 1 1.44 1.38 -21.03
N ASN A 2 0.79 0.98 -19.95
CA ASN A 2 0.82 1.66 -18.66
C ASN A 2 1.80 0.96 -17.71
N GLU A 3 2.58 1.76 -17.00
CA GLU A 3 3.44 1.30 -15.91
C GLU A 3 2.65 1.33 -14.60
N ARG A 4 2.72 0.23 -13.83
CA ARG A 4 2.12 0.11 -12.50
C ARG A 4 3.17 -0.32 -11.49
N LEU A 5 3.41 0.51 -10.48
CA LEU A 5 4.13 0.10 -9.27
C LEU A 5 3.32 -0.96 -8.51
N LEU A 6 3.91 -2.11 -8.23
CA LEU A 6 3.26 -3.20 -7.50
C LEU A 6 3.32 -2.96 -5.98
N PRO A 7 2.34 -3.47 -5.19
CA PRO A 7 2.30 -3.26 -3.74
C PRO A 7 3.31 -4.12 -2.97
N TRP A 8 4.06 -4.98 -3.65
CA TRP A 8 5.17 -5.76 -3.10
C TRP A 8 6.50 -5.31 -3.70
N ALA A 9 7.58 -5.59 -2.96
CA ALA A 9 8.94 -5.43 -3.45
C ALA A 9 9.45 -6.74 -4.07
N GLY A 10 10.52 -6.63 -4.85
CA GLY A 10 11.28 -7.79 -5.33
C GLY A 10 12.02 -8.47 -4.19
N SER A 11 12.61 -9.64 -4.47
CA SER A 11 13.41 -10.39 -3.48
C SER A 11 14.60 -9.60 -2.92
N ASP A 12 15.08 -8.59 -3.66
CA ASP A 12 16.14 -7.67 -3.25
C ASP A 12 15.62 -6.40 -2.55
N GLY A 13 14.32 -6.34 -2.27
CA GLY A 13 13.67 -5.19 -1.63
C GLY A 13 13.44 -4.00 -2.57
N LYS A 14 13.76 -4.11 -3.87
CA LYS A 14 13.54 -3.01 -4.83
C LYS A 14 12.08 -2.91 -5.26
N PRO A 15 11.61 -1.72 -5.67
CA PRO A 15 10.29 -1.56 -6.28
C PRO A 15 10.12 -2.48 -7.49
N CYS A 16 8.95 -3.08 -7.64
CA CYS A 16 8.58 -3.87 -8.81
C CYS A 16 7.54 -3.15 -9.65
N TYR A 17 7.72 -3.16 -10.96
CA TYR A 17 6.81 -2.53 -11.91
C TYR A 17 6.21 -3.57 -12.85
N LEU A 18 4.92 -3.42 -13.14
CA LEU A 18 4.19 -4.16 -14.15
C LEU A 18 3.95 -3.23 -15.35
N ILE A 19 4.27 -3.72 -16.54
CA ILE A 19 4.01 -3.03 -17.80
C ILE A 19 2.87 -3.76 -18.52
N GLY A 20 1.76 -3.08 -18.77
CA GLY A 20 0.57 -3.72 -19.36
C GLY A 20 -0.55 -2.76 -19.76
N ASP A 21 -1.74 -3.30 -20.02
CA ASP A 21 -2.99 -2.58 -20.26
C ASP A 21 -3.62 -2.00 -18.99
N GLY A 22 -3.38 -2.65 -17.84
CA GLY A 22 -3.80 -2.21 -16.52
C GLY A 22 -4.92 -3.04 -15.90
N ASP A 23 -5.53 -3.96 -16.64
CA ASP A 23 -6.64 -4.83 -16.19
C ASP A 23 -6.32 -6.34 -16.25
N GLY A 24 -5.12 -6.69 -16.73
CA GLY A 24 -4.62 -8.06 -16.74
C GLY A 24 -4.56 -8.76 -15.36
N TYR A 25 -4.30 -10.07 -15.37
CA TYR A 25 -4.32 -10.93 -14.18
C TYR A 25 -3.46 -10.38 -13.01
N VAL A 26 -2.24 -9.93 -13.30
CA VAL A 26 -1.33 -9.40 -12.26
C VAL A 26 -1.85 -8.09 -11.67
N SER A 27 -2.53 -7.24 -12.45
CA SER A 27 -3.18 -6.04 -11.93
C SER A 27 -4.26 -6.37 -10.91
N ARG A 28 -5.08 -7.41 -11.17
CA ARG A 28 -6.10 -7.87 -10.21
C ARG A 28 -5.49 -8.45 -8.94
N ILE A 29 -4.37 -9.17 -9.05
CA ILE A 29 -3.61 -9.63 -7.88
C ILE A 29 -3.06 -8.43 -7.10
N ALA A 30 -2.54 -7.40 -7.79
CA ALA A 30 -2.09 -6.17 -7.15
C ALA A 30 -3.24 -5.48 -6.39
N ASP A 31 -4.43 -5.38 -6.97
CA ASP A 31 -5.61 -4.80 -6.29
C ASP A 31 -6.01 -5.59 -5.04
N GLN A 32 -5.96 -6.94 -5.11
CA GLN A 32 -6.23 -7.79 -3.95
C GLN A 32 -5.21 -7.59 -2.83
N VAL A 33 -3.92 -7.56 -3.18
CA VAL A 33 -2.85 -7.33 -2.19
C VAL A 33 -2.95 -5.92 -1.59
N GLU A 34 -3.24 -4.90 -2.40
CA GLU A 34 -3.53 -3.55 -1.89
C GLU A 34 -4.66 -3.60 -0.85
N GLY A 35 -5.76 -4.30 -1.14
CA GLY A 35 -6.89 -4.46 -0.22
C GLY A 35 -6.52 -5.16 1.08
N VAL A 36 -5.76 -6.25 1.01
CA VAL A 36 -5.28 -6.97 2.21
C VAL A 36 -4.37 -6.09 3.06
N GLN A 37 -3.38 -5.41 2.47
CA GLN A 37 -2.47 -4.52 3.19
C GLN A 37 -3.21 -3.36 3.86
N LEU A 38 -4.19 -2.74 3.16
CA LEU A 38 -5.02 -1.68 3.73
C LEU A 38 -5.90 -2.19 4.88
N GLY A 39 -6.48 -3.38 4.77
CA GLY A 39 -7.25 -4.00 5.84
C GLY A 39 -6.39 -4.30 7.08
N MET A 40 -5.20 -4.86 6.86
CA MET A 40 -4.23 -5.11 7.93
C MET A 40 -3.77 -3.81 8.62
N ALA A 41 -3.53 -2.75 7.85
CA ALA A 41 -3.20 -1.44 8.39
C ALA A 41 -4.34 -0.88 9.27
N GLY A 42 -5.59 -1.03 8.82
CA GLY A 42 -6.77 -0.67 9.62
C GLY A 42 -6.81 -1.41 10.95
N SER A 43 -6.68 -2.74 10.94
CA SER A 43 -6.66 -3.54 12.16
C SER A 43 -5.50 -3.19 13.09
N LEU A 44 -4.33 -2.84 12.54
CA LEU A 44 -3.19 -2.39 13.33
C LEU A 44 -3.46 -1.04 14.00
N LEU A 45 -4.13 -0.11 13.32
CA LEU A 45 -4.51 1.18 13.88
C LEU A 45 -5.52 1.00 15.02
N ASP A 46 -6.56 0.19 14.82
CA ASP A 46 -7.57 -0.08 15.85
C ASP A 46 -6.92 -0.69 17.10
N HIS A 47 -6.10 -1.72 16.91
CA HIS A 47 -5.39 -2.37 18.01
C HIS A 47 -4.42 -1.42 18.73
N THR A 48 -3.73 -0.55 17.99
CA THR A 48 -2.85 0.46 18.57
C THR A 48 -3.62 1.48 19.39
N ALA A 49 -4.79 1.93 18.91
CA ALA A 49 -5.64 2.87 19.63
C ALA A 49 -6.16 2.27 20.94
N GLU A 50 -6.59 1.01 20.91
CA GLU A 50 -7.01 0.27 22.11
C GLU A 50 -5.87 0.16 23.12
N LEU A 51 -4.67 -0.27 22.69
CA LEU A 51 -3.51 -0.39 23.56
C LEU A 51 -3.09 0.94 24.20
N LEU A 52 -3.13 2.04 23.44
CA LEU A 52 -2.82 3.37 23.95
C LEU A 52 -3.87 3.92 24.93
N SER A 53 -5.10 3.40 24.90
CA SER A 53 -6.17 3.79 25.83
C SER A 53 -6.08 3.09 27.20
N GLY A 54 -5.31 2.00 27.29
CA GLY A 54 -5.06 1.29 28.54
C GLY A 54 -4.00 1.96 29.42
N GLU A 55 -3.96 1.60 30.70
CA GLU A 55 -2.87 2.00 31.59
C GLU A 55 -1.67 1.06 31.43
N GLY A 56 -0.50 1.61 31.12
CA GLY A 56 0.79 0.92 31.34
C GLY A 56 1.36 0.08 30.19
N LEU A 57 1.56 0.68 29.01
CA LEU A 57 2.43 0.09 27.97
C LEU A 57 3.88 0.03 28.44
N THR A 58 4.48 -1.15 28.35
CA THR A 58 5.91 -1.33 28.55
C THR A 58 6.69 -0.67 27.40
N LYS A 59 7.97 -0.37 27.65
CA LYS A 59 8.86 0.19 26.62
C LYS A 59 9.02 -0.75 25.44
N GLU A 60 9.06 -2.05 25.71
CA GLU A 60 9.20 -3.12 24.73
C GLU A 60 7.98 -3.19 23.81
N GLU A 61 6.77 -3.12 24.38
CA GLU A 61 5.52 -3.07 23.62
C GLU A 61 5.45 -1.80 22.76
N LEU A 62 5.82 -0.65 23.31
CA LEU A 62 5.86 0.60 22.54
C LEU A 62 6.85 0.52 21.35
N HIS A 63 8.05 -0.01 21.57
CA HIS A 63 9.01 -0.22 20.48
C HIS A 63 8.48 -1.19 19.42
N TYR A 64 7.81 -2.27 19.83
CA TYR A 64 7.18 -3.20 18.90
C TYR A 64 6.09 -2.52 18.08
N LEU A 65 5.17 -1.79 18.71
CA LEU A 65 4.10 -1.05 18.03
C LEU A 65 4.65 -0.05 17.02
N VAL A 66 5.62 0.78 17.41
CA VAL A 66 6.25 1.75 16.51
C VAL A 66 6.89 1.07 15.30
N ARG A 67 7.55 -0.09 15.48
CA ARG A 67 8.10 -0.85 14.35
C ARG A 67 7.02 -1.34 13.40
N ARG A 68 5.92 -1.91 13.92
CA ARG A 68 4.80 -2.39 13.11
C ARG A 68 4.11 -1.25 12.35
N LEU A 69 3.96 -0.09 12.99
CA LEU A 69 3.42 1.11 12.35
C LEU A 69 4.33 1.62 11.23
N ILE A 70 5.65 1.65 11.42
CA ILE A 70 6.61 2.03 10.37
C ILE A 70 6.54 1.06 9.18
N GLU A 71 6.46 -0.25 9.43
CA GLU A 71 6.31 -1.27 8.39
C GLU A 71 5.02 -1.05 7.58
N SER A 72 3.89 -0.91 8.28
CA SER A 72 2.59 -0.67 7.62
C SER A 72 2.56 0.65 6.85
N LEU A 73 3.10 1.74 7.41
CA LEU A 73 3.15 3.04 6.73
C LEU A 73 3.99 3.01 5.43
N ARG A 74 5.06 2.19 5.38
CA ARG A 74 5.84 2.01 4.15
C ARG A 74 5.03 1.31 3.06
N GLU A 75 4.23 0.31 3.43
CA GLU A 75 3.31 -0.38 2.51
C GLU A 75 2.24 0.58 2.00
N ILE A 76 1.56 1.30 2.91
CA ILE A 76 0.50 2.25 2.54
C ILE A 76 1.04 3.39 1.67
N LYS A 77 2.24 3.91 1.97
CA LYS A 77 2.89 4.91 1.13
C LYS A 77 3.09 4.39 -0.31
N ARG A 78 3.55 3.15 -0.47
CA ARG A 78 3.73 2.53 -1.79
C ARG A 78 2.41 2.37 -2.54
N ILE A 79 1.33 1.97 -1.86
CA ILE A 79 -0.01 1.89 -2.45
C ILE A 79 -0.47 3.26 -2.92
N ALA A 80 -0.31 4.29 -2.09
CA ALA A 80 -0.70 5.66 -2.42
C ALA A 80 0.08 6.19 -3.63
N GLU A 81 1.39 5.95 -3.68
CA GLU A 81 2.24 6.32 -4.84
C GLU A 81 1.80 5.60 -6.11
N SER A 82 1.53 4.29 -6.04
CA SER A 82 1.04 3.51 -7.17
C SER A 82 -0.31 4.02 -7.69
N ARG A 83 -1.27 4.26 -6.79
CA ARG A 83 -2.59 4.80 -7.15
C ARG A 83 -2.47 6.20 -7.75
N GLY A 84 -1.66 7.07 -7.17
CA GLY A 84 -1.40 8.42 -7.68
C GLY A 84 -0.82 8.41 -9.09
N ALA A 85 0.16 7.55 -9.36
CA ALA A 85 0.74 7.39 -10.69
C ALA A 85 -0.30 6.90 -11.73
N ARG A 86 -1.16 5.95 -11.36
CA ARG A 86 -2.24 5.47 -12.24
C ARG A 86 -3.26 6.56 -12.55
N LEU A 87 -3.61 7.41 -11.58
CA LEU A 87 -4.51 8.54 -11.80
C LEU A 87 -3.90 9.61 -12.71
N ALA A 88 -2.61 9.94 -12.52
CA ALA A 88 -1.89 10.90 -13.36
C ALA A 88 -1.78 10.41 -14.81
N GLY A 89 -1.51 9.12 -15.02
CA GLY A 89 -1.46 8.52 -16.36
C GLY A 89 -2.80 8.50 -17.10
N VAL A 90 -3.93 8.52 -16.39
CA VAL A 90 -5.27 8.66 -17.00
C VAL A 90 -5.54 10.10 -17.44
N ALA A 91 -5.06 11.10 -16.68
CA ALA A 91 -5.25 12.51 -17.02
C ALA A 91 -4.46 12.96 -18.27
N ASP A 92 -3.39 12.23 -18.63
CA ASP A 92 -2.55 12.51 -19.80
C ASP A 92 -3.06 11.83 -21.10
N GLN A 93 -4.16 11.07 -21.03
CA GLN A 93 -4.79 10.48 -22.21
C GLN A 93 -5.71 11.50 -22.91
N PRO A 94 -5.55 11.75 -24.23
CA PRO A 94 -6.41 12.67 -24.95
C PRO A 94 -7.86 12.14 -24.92
N ILE A 95 -8.77 12.96 -24.40
CA ILE A 95 -10.21 12.72 -24.47
C ILE A 95 -10.59 12.68 -25.94
N VAL A 96 -10.87 11.50 -26.48
CA VAL A 96 -11.45 11.36 -27.82
C VAL A 96 -12.95 11.60 -27.67
N GLU A 97 -13.40 12.83 -27.96
CA GLU A 97 -14.83 13.13 -28.10
C GLU A 97 -15.41 12.30 -29.25
N THR A 98 -16.52 11.60 -28.98
CA THR A 98 -17.36 10.93 -29.98
C THR A 98 -18.59 11.78 -30.26
#